data_AF-A0A938GYY1-F1
#
_entry.id   AF-A0A938GYY1-F1
#
_cell.length_a   1.000
_cell.length_b   1.000
_cell.length_c   1.000
_cell.angle_alpha   90.00
_cell.angle_beta   90.00
_cell.angle_gamma   90.00
#
_symmetry.space_group_name_H-M   'P 1'
#
loop_
_entity.id
_entity.type
_entity.pdbx_description
1 polymer ?
#
loop_
_entity_poly.entity_id
_entity_poly.type
_entity_poly.pdbx_seq_one_letter_code
_entity_poly.pdbx_strand_id
1 'polypeptide(L)'
;MQTVDHALKGYDFDATVSPAQVVAAAGILDRAGFALDTITGVDWIAQDQMEVVYDFFHPTSPLRAVVRTRVPRANPELPTILGVFPGANWHEREAHDFFGLRFTGHPNLTPFLLPEDADFHPLRKDYQP
;
A
#
# COMPACT_ATOMS: atom_id res chain seq x y z
N MET A 1 -3.94 2.17 16.07
CA MET A 1 -3.36 3.44 15.59
C MET A 1 -2.71 4.11 16.78
N GLN A 2 -1.45 4.52 16.63
CA GLN A 2 -0.69 5.22 17.65
C GLN A 2 -0.35 6.62 17.14
N THR A 3 -0.38 7.61 18.03
CA THR A 3 0.17 8.94 17.72
C THR A 3 1.68 8.85 17.70
N VAL A 4 2.31 9.54 16.76
CA VAL A 4 3.78 9.62 16.66
C VAL A 4 4.22 11.08 16.64
N ASP A 5 5.52 11.30 16.84
CA ASP A 5 6.12 12.63 16.69
C ASP A 5 6.20 13.00 15.20
N HIS A 6 5.33 13.91 14.77
CA HIS A 6 5.28 14.41 13.41
C HIS A 6 6.63 14.98 12.96
N ALA A 7 7.34 15.72 13.82
CA ALA A 7 8.62 16.34 13.45
C ALA A 7 9.68 15.30 13.08
N LEU A 8 9.58 14.08 13.61
CA LEU A 8 10.50 12.98 13.32
C LEU A 8 10.02 12.06 12.20
N LYS A 9 8.70 11.94 11.99
CA LYS A 9 8.12 10.92 11.11
C LYS A 9 7.44 11.47 9.86
N GLY A 10 6.99 12.72 9.87
CA GLY A 10 6.22 13.35 8.79
C GLY A 10 4.75 12.92 8.71
N TYR A 11 4.26 12.21 9.74
CA TYR A 11 2.86 11.84 9.92
C TYR A 11 2.49 11.87 11.41
N ASP A 12 1.19 11.99 11.71
CA ASP A 12 0.68 12.10 13.08
C ASP A 12 0.22 10.76 13.63
N PHE A 13 -0.19 9.86 12.73
CA PHE A 13 -0.75 8.56 13.10
C PHE A 13 -0.10 7.42 12.32
N ASP A 14 0.24 6.34 13.02
CA ASP A 14 0.69 5.07 12.40
C ASP A 14 -0.18 3.92 12.90
N ALA A 15 -0.61 3.05 11.99
CA ALA A 15 -1.28 1.82 12.33
C ALA A 15 -0.74 0.65 11.51
N THR A 16 -0.26 -0.39 12.19
CA THR A 16 -0.09 -1.70 11.56
C THR A 16 -1.37 -2.52 11.75
N VAL A 17 -1.89 -3.07 10.67
CA VAL A 17 -3.10 -3.91 10.64
C VAL A 17 -2.81 -5.23 9.94
N SER A 18 -3.65 -6.24 10.17
CA SER A 18 -3.59 -7.46 9.37
C SER A 18 -4.09 -7.20 7.93
N PRO A 19 -3.70 -8.01 6.93
CA PRO A 19 -4.17 -7.86 5.55
C PRO A 19 -5.70 -7.85 5.43
N ALA A 20 -6.39 -8.67 6.23
CA ALA A 20 -7.86 -8.74 6.25
C ALA A 20 -8.53 -7.46 6.77
N GLN A 21 -7.79 -6.59 7.47
CA GLN A 21 -8.31 -5.36 8.08
C GLN A 21 -8.02 -4.11 7.24
N VAL A 22 -7.26 -4.21 6.14
CA VAL A 22 -6.84 -3.04 5.35
C VAL A 22 -8.01 -2.24 4.81
N VAL A 23 -9.06 -2.92 4.30
CA VAL A 23 -10.28 -2.28 3.78
C VAL A 23 -11.05 -1.58 4.89
N ALA A 24 -11.13 -2.20 6.07
CA ALA A 24 -11.80 -1.60 7.22
C ALA A 24 -11.05 -0.36 7.72
N ALA A 25 -9.71 -0.40 7.74
CA ALA A 25 -8.87 0.74 8.09
C ALA A 25 -9.05 1.89 7.10
N ALA A 26 -9.03 1.61 5.80
CA ALA A 26 -9.32 2.59 4.76
C ALA A 26 -10.70 3.23 4.96
N GLY A 27 -11.74 2.43 5.22
CA GLY A 27 -13.09 2.95 5.47
C GLY A 27 -13.21 3.80 6.74
N ILE A 28 -12.38 3.57 7.76
CA ILE A 28 -12.32 4.45 8.94
C ILE A 28 -11.72 5.81 8.56
N LEU A 29 -10.63 5.81 7.79
CA LEU A 29 -9.96 7.04 7.36
C LEU A 29 -10.83 7.87 6.42
N ASP A 30 -11.52 7.23 5.49
CA ASP A 30 -12.51 7.90 4.61
C ASP A 30 -13.61 8.60 5.43
N ARG A 31 -14.24 7.89 6.38
CA ARG A 31 -15.24 8.50 7.28
C ARG A 31 -14.67 9.61 8.17
N ALA A 32 -13.37 9.58 8.46
CA ALA A 32 -12.67 10.61 9.21
C ALA A 32 -12.22 11.80 8.33
N GLY A 33 -12.53 11.79 7.02
CA GLY A 33 -12.22 12.89 6.10
C GLY A 33 -10.82 12.87 5.53
N PHE A 34 -10.08 11.76 5.65
CA PHE A 34 -8.77 11.61 5.01
C PHE A 34 -8.92 11.25 3.52
N ALA A 35 -7.94 11.68 2.74
CA ALA A 35 -7.74 11.28 1.35
C ALA A 35 -6.48 10.40 1.23
N LEU A 36 -6.50 9.48 0.28
CA LEU A 36 -5.34 8.66 -0.08
C LEU A 36 -4.29 9.53 -0.80
N ASP A 37 -3.04 9.47 -0.33
CA ASP A 37 -1.88 10.12 -0.96
C ASP A 37 -1.15 9.12 -1.85
N THR A 38 -0.70 8.00 -1.27
CA THR A 38 0.12 7.00 -1.96
C THR A 38 -0.15 5.59 -1.45
N ILE A 39 0.16 4.59 -2.29
CA ILE A 39 0.35 3.19 -1.86
C ILE A 39 1.71 2.75 -2.39
N THR A 40 2.53 2.16 -1.52
CA THR A 40 3.85 1.66 -1.91
C THR A 40 4.20 0.34 -1.23
N GLY A 41 5.07 -0.44 -1.88
CA GLY A 41 5.60 -1.69 -1.38
C GLY A 41 6.96 -1.51 -0.69
N VAL A 42 7.24 -2.32 0.34
CA VAL A 42 8.56 -2.45 0.94
C VAL A 42 8.93 -3.93 1.03
N ASP A 43 9.97 -4.31 0.30
CA ASP A 43 10.49 -5.67 0.31
C ASP A 43 11.44 -5.88 1.50
N TRP A 44 10.91 -6.52 2.55
CA TRP A 44 11.64 -6.95 3.73
C TRP A 44 12.23 -8.33 3.49
N ILE A 45 13.18 -8.42 2.55
CA ILE A 45 13.77 -9.69 2.08
C ILE A 45 14.34 -10.55 3.21
N ALA A 46 14.99 -9.93 4.22
CA ALA A 46 15.56 -10.63 5.36
C ALA A 46 14.50 -11.22 6.32
N GLN A 47 13.25 -10.77 6.22
CA GLN A 47 12.11 -11.24 7.01
C GLN A 47 11.16 -12.12 6.19
N ASP A 48 11.43 -12.34 4.89
CA ASP A 48 10.52 -13.01 3.96
C ASP A 48 9.10 -12.40 3.96
N GLN A 49 9.02 -11.07 4.05
CA GLN A 49 7.77 -10.31 4.07
C GLN A 49 7.77 -9.22 3.00
N MET A 50 6.60 -8.96 2.43
CA MET A 50 6.30 -7.74 1.70
C MET A 50 5.40 -6.86 2.57
N GLU A 51 5.78 -5.61 2.79
CA GLU A 51 4.93 -4.63 3.46
C GLU A 51 4.25 -3.74 2.42
N VAL A 52 2.98 -3.43 2.63
CA VAL A 52 2.25 -2.41 1.88
C VAL A 52 1.98 -1.26 2.82
N VAL A 53 2.38 -0.06 2.40
CA VAL A 53 2.23 1.19 3.14
C VAL A 53 1.24 2.06 2.39
N TYR A 54 0.21 2.50 3.09
CA TYR A 54 -0.82 3.40 2.61
C TYR A 54 -0.66 4.73 3.35
N ASP A 55 -0.33 5.78 2.61
CA ASP A 55 -0.20 7.13 3.15
C ASP A 55 -1.48 7.91 2.89
N PHE A 56 -1.94 8.63 3.90
CA PHE A 56 -3.15 9.45 3.86
C PHE A 56 -2.87 10.84 4.40
N PHE A 57 -3.59 11.83 3.87
CA PHE A 57 -3.57 13.21 4.34
C PHE A 57 -5.00 13.71 4.56
N HIS A 58 -5.17 14.65 5.47
CA HIS A 58 -6.44 15.33 5.65
C HIS A 58 -6.49 16.62 4.80
N PRO A 59 -7.47 16.82 3.91
CA PRO A 59 -7.45 17.95 2.96
C PRO A 59 -7.50 19.35 3.60
N THR A 60 -8.09 19.46 4.80
CA THR A 60 -8.31 20.74 5.48
C THR A 60 -7.60 20.88 6.83
N SER A 61 -6.74 19.91 7.18
CA SER A 61 -5.95 19.97 8.42
C SER A 61 -4.54 19.42 8.14
N PRO A 62 -3.53 19.74 8.96
CA PRO A 62 -2.16 19.25 8.71
C PRO A 62 -1.99 17.75 9.03
N LEU A 63 -3.06 17.04 9.37
CA LEU A 63 -3.01 15.66 9.82
C LEU A 63 -2.63 14.71 8.69
N ARG A 64 -1.71 13.80 9.00
CA ARG A 64 -1.27 12.70 8.15
C ARG A 64 -1.34 11.38 8.89
N ALA A 65 -1.76 10.33 8.19
CA ALA A 65 -1.91 9.01 8.75
C ALA A 65 -1.27 7.98 7.83
N VAL A 66 -0.68 6.95 8.43
CA VAL A 66 -0.07 5.83 7.71
C VAL A 66 -0.70 4.53 8.19
N VAL A 67 -1.12 3.69 7.25
CA VAL A 67 -1.56 2.33 7.51
C VAL A 67 -0.58 1.36 6.85
N ARG A 68 -0.14 0.37 7.61
CA ARG A 68 0.82 -0.65 7.17
C ARG A 68 0.22 -2.03 7.32
N THR A 69 0.54 -2.91 6.39
CA THR A 69 0.23 -4.34 6.50
C THR A 69 1.37 -5.15 5.91
N ARG A 70 1.56 -6.37 6.42
CA ARG A 70 2.58 -7.31 5.91
C ARG A 70 1.92 -8.58 5.40
N VAL A 71 2.45 -9.09 4.30
CA VAL A 71 2.05 -10.33 3.63
C VAL A 71 3.29 -11.17 3.34
N PRO A 72 3.17 -12.51 3.23
CA PRO A 72 4.28 -13.37 2.84
C PRO A 72 4.89 -12.93 1.51
N ARG A 73 6.22 -12.79 1.44
CA ARG A 73 6.91 -12.32 0.23
C ARG A 73 6.73 -13.27 -0.96
N ALA A 74 6.71 -14.58 -0.70
CA ALA A 74 6.54 -15.61 -1.73
C ALA A 74 5.15 -15.57 -2.40
N ASN A 75 4.13 -15.10 -1.68
CA ASN A 75 2.77 -14.97 -2.20
C ASN A 75 2.09 -13.70 -1.66
N PRO A 76 2.52 -12.51 -2.13
CA PRO A 76 2.16 -11.27 -1.48
C PRO A 76 0.77 -10.81 -1.96
N GLU A 77 -0.27 -11.26 -1.27
CA GLU A 77 -1.68 -11.03 -1.62
C GLU A 77 -2.46 -10.38 -0.48
N LEU A 78 -3.29 -9.39 -0.81
CA LEU A 78 -4.19 -8.69 0.12
C LEU A 78 -5.42 -8.09 -0.60
N PRO A 79 -6.49 -7.72 0.10
CA PRO A 79 -7.64 -7.07 -0.52
C PRO A 79 -7.32 -5.67 -1.07
N THR A 80 -7.95 -5.30 -2.20
CA THR A 80 -7.94 -3.93 -2.73
C THR A 80 -8.68 -2.95 -1.82
N ILE A 81 -8.20 -1.71 -1.73
CA ILE A 81 -8.96 -0.60 -1.13
C ILE A 81 -9.70 0.26 -2.17
N LEU A 82 -9.66 -0.12 -3.45
CA LEU A 82 -10.29 0.63 -4.56
C LEU A 82 -11.77 0.93 -4.32
N GLY A 83 -12.49 0.01 -3.67
CA GLY A 83 -13.90 0.20 -3.31
C GLY A 83 -14.16 1.31 -2.29
N VAL A 84 -13.11 1.75 -1.58
CA VAL A 84 -13.15 2.90 -0.65
C VAL A 84 -12.51 4.12 -1.29
N PHE A 85 -11.30 3.96 -1.84
CA PHE A 85 -10.54 5.05 -2.47
C PHE A 85 -10.30 4.73 -3.95
N PRO A 86 -11.04 5.35 -4.89
CA PRO A 86 -10.87 5.11 -6.32
C PRO A 86 -9.45 5.40 -6.85
N GLY A 87 -8.72 6.33 -6.19
CA GLY A 87 -7.32 6.64 -6.49
C GLY A 87 -6.37 5.44 -6.33
N ALA A 88 -6.75 4.43 -5.55
CA ALA A 88 -5.96 3.22 -5.38
C ALA A 88 -5.76 2.44 -6.68
N ASN A 89 -6.62 2.62 -7.70
CA ASN A 89 -6.49 1.93 -8.99
C ASN A 89 -5.10 2.11 -9.62
N TRP A 90 -4.56 3.33 -9.62
CA TRP A 90 -3.23 3.56 -10.16
C TRP A 90 -2.16 2.90 -9.27
N HIS A 91 -2.18 3.20 -7.98
CA HIS A 91 -1.12 2.78 -7.07
C HIS A 91 -1.06 1.26 -6.85
N GLU A 92 -2.20 0.58 -6.80
CA GLU A 92 -2.23 -0.89 -6.65
C GLU A 92 -1.70 -1.59 -7.91
N ARG A 93 -1.95 -1.04 -9.10
CA ARG A 93 -1.35 -1.54 -10.36
C ARG A 93 0.16 -1.29 -10.42
N GLU A 94 0.59 -0.10 -10.02
CA GLU A 94 2.02 0.21 -9.91
C GLU A 94 2.74 -0.72 -8.93
N ALA A 95 2.15 -0.93 -7.74
CA ALA A 95 2.70 -1.82 -6.73
C ALA A 95 2.69 -3.29 -7.19
N HIS A 96 1.68 -3.70 -7.96
CA HIS A 96 1.65 -5.00 -8.63
C HIS A 96 2.80 -5.17 -9.60
N ASP A 97 2.99 -4.24 -10.53
CA ASP A 97 4.04 -4.34 -11.54
C ASP A 97 5.44 -4.36 -10.92
N PHE A 98 5.70 -3.46 -9.98
CA PHE A 98 7.04 -3.27 -9.47
C PHE A 98 7.45 -4.19 -8.31
N PHE A 99 6.50 -4.66 -7.50
CA PHE A 99 6.76 -5.51 -6.33
C PHE A 99 6.11 -6.90 -6.45
N GLY A 100 5.25 -7.14 -7.43
CA GLY A 100 4.48 -8.39 -7.58
C GLY A 100 3.36 -8.55 -6.57
N LEU A 101 2.88 -7.45 -5.98
CA LEU A 101 1.77 -7.43 -5.02
C LEU A 101 0.43 -7.73 -5.72
N ARG A 102 -0.35 -8.68 -5.19
CA ARG A 102 -1.65 -9.06 -5.76
C ARG A 102 -2.80 -8.50 -4.91
N PHE A 103 -3.62 -7.64 -5.51
CA PHE A 103 -4.76 -7.00 -4.85
C PHE A 103 -6.07 -7.71 -5.22
N THR A 104 -6.61 -8.52 -4.30
CA THR A 104 -7.85 -9.27 -4.55
C THR A 104 -9.05 -8.35 -4.66
N GLY A 105 -9.90 -8.58 -5.66
CA GLY A 105 -11.06 -7.72 -5.97
C GLY A 105 -10.74 -6.52 -6.87
N HIS A 106 -9.46 -6.29 -7.23
CA HIS A 106 -9.11 -5.22 -8.16
C HIS A 106 -9.57 -5.58 -9.60
N PRO A 107 -10.35 -4.72 -10.28
CA PRO A 107 -11.00 -5.07 -11.55
C PRO A 107 -10.05 -5.10 -12.75
N ASN A 108 -8.88 -4.45 -12.64
CA ASN A 108 -7.94 -4.30 -13.74
C ASN A 108 -6.48 -4.42 -13.27
N LEU A 109 -6.15 -5.54 -12.61
CA LEU A 109 -4.78 -5.83 -12.16
C LEU A 109 -3.96 -6.50 -13.28
N THR A 110 -3.70 -5.74 -14.33
CA THR A 110 -2.93 -6.16 -15.51
C THR A 110 -1.67 -5.30 -15.64
N PRO A 111 -0.69 -5.70 -16.49
CA PRO A 111 0.50 -4.89 -16.77
C PRO A 111 0.16 -3.42 -17.01
N PHE A 112 1.01 -2.53 -16.52
CA PHE A 112 0.71 -1.12 -16.45
C PHE A 112 1.87 -0.19 -16.82
N LEU A 113 3.01 -0.31 -16.14
CA LEU A 113 4.19 0.53 -16.35
C LEU A 113 5.35 -0.24 -16.96
N LEU A 114 5.43 -1.54 -16.69
CA LEU A 114 6.42 -2.43 -17.28
C LEU A 114 5.98 -2.90 -18.68
N PRO A 115 6.91 -3.39 -19.51
CA PRO A 115 6.56 -4.10 -20.74
C PRO A 115 5.56 -5.24 -20.48
N GLU A 116 4.65 -5.49 -21.43
CA GLU A 116 3.57 -6.48 -21.27
C GLU A 116 4.07 -7.91 -21.05
N ASP A 117 5.28 -8.21 -21.53
CA ASP A 117 5.97 -9.50 -21.42
C ASP A 117 6.94 -9.58 -20.24
N ALA A 118 6.99 -8.55 -19.38
CA ALA A 118 7.86 -8.56 -18.21
C ALA A 118 7.48 -9.69 -17.23
N ASP A 119 8.46 -10.52 -16.91
CA ASP A 119 8.37 -11.62 -15.93
C ASP A 119 9.12 -11.31 -14.61
N PHE A 120 9.47 -10.03 -14.41
CA PHE A 120 10.28 -9.55 -13.30
C PHE A 120 9.61 -8.39 -12.56
N HIS A 121 10.09 -8.12 -11.34
CA HIS A 121 9.61 -7.05 -10.46
C HIS A 121 10.81 -6.22 -9.97
N PRO A 122 11.13 -5.09 -10.62
CA PRO A 122 12.44 -4.45 -10.46
C PRO A 122 12.65 -3.75 -9.12
N LEU A 123 11.60 -3.55 -8.31
CA LEU A 123 11.74 -2.97 -6.96
C LEU A 123 11.87 -4.03 -5.86
N ARG A 124 11.88 -5.33 -6.21
CA ARG A 124 12.32 -6.39 -5.29
C ARG A 124 13.83 -6.35 -5.08
N LYS A 125 14.28 -6.61 -3.85
CA LYS A 125 15.69 -6.45 -3.44
C LYS A 125 16.65 -7.50 -4.02
N ASP A 126 16.13 -8.60 -4.53
CA ASP A 126 16.86 -9.66 -5.21
C ASP A 126 16.89 -9.50 -6.74
N TYR A 127 16.21 -8.48 -7.30
CA TYR A 127 16.28 -8.19 -8.73
C TYR A 127 17.67 -7.69 -9.13
N GLN A 128 18.19 -8.25 -10.23
CA GLN A 128 19.45 -7.84 -10.86
C GLN A 128 19.13 -7.29 -12.26
N PRO A 129 19.51 -6.04 -12.57
CA PRO A 129 19.19 -5.37 -13.83
C PRO A 129 20.00 -5.86 -15.03
#